data_AF-B0U6B4-F1
#
_entry.id   AF-B0U6B4-F1
#
_cell.length_a   1.000
_cell.length_b   1.000
_cell.length_c   1.000
_cell.angle_alpha   90.00
_cell.angle_beta   90.00
_cell.angle_gamma   90.00
#
_symmetry.space_group_name_H-M   'P 1'
#
loop_
_entity.id
_entity.type
_entity.pdbx_description
1 polymer ?
#
loop_
_entity_poly.entity_id
_entity_poly.type
_entity_poly.pdbx_seq_one_letter_code
_entity_poly.pdbx_strand_id
1 'polypeptide(L)'
;MGLIDFLRNKTKTAETAKNRLQIIIAQERTQRGGPDYLPLLQRELLEVIKKYVKIDANAVKVDLIKDGANDVLDISVALPDDSER
;
A
#
# COMPACT_ATOMS: atom_id res chain seq x y z
N MET A 1 20.73 -27.68 29.32
CA MET A 1 19.42 -27.62 28.66
C MET A 1 18.94 -26.19 28.73
N GLY A 2 18.74 -25.51 27.60
CA GLY A 2 18.26 -24.13 27.61
C GLY A 2 18.88 -23.31 26.49
N LEU A 3 18.11 -22.36 25.96
CA LEU A 3 18.35 -21.49 24.80
C LEU A 3 18.15 -22.13 23.41
N ILE A 4 18.63 -23.34 23.13
CA ILE A 4 18.46 -23.95 21.79
C ILE A 4 17.02 -24.43 21.51
N ASP A 5 16.24 -24.75 22.56
CA ASP A 5 14.89 -25.30 22.37
C ASP A 5 13.82 -24.24 22.08
N PHE A 6 14.05 -22.99 22.46
CA PHE A 6 13.11 -21.89 22.20
C PHE A 6 13.07 -21.46 20.72
N LEU A 7 14.12 -21.79 19.97
CA LEU A 7 14.21 -21.51 18.54
C LEU A 7 13.50 -22.55 17.67
N ARG A 8 13.31 -23.79 18.18
CA ARG A 8 12.65 -24.87 17.41
C ARG A 8 11.14 -24.71 17.31
N ASN A 9 10.52 -24.03 18.27
CA ASN A 9 9.07 -23.83 18.31
C ASN A 9 8.58 -22.51 17.71
N LYS A 10 9.43 -21.76 16.99
CA LYS A 10 8.92 -20.75 16.06
C LYS A 10 8.35 -21.47 14.85
N THR A 11 7.13 -21.99 15.04
CA THR A 11 6.12 -22.13 14.01
C THR A 11 6.36 -21.09 12.94
N LYS A 12 6.45 -21.52 11.68
CA LYS A 12 6.73 -20.76 10.47
C LYS A 12 5.73 -19.61 10.23
N THR A 13 5.66 -18.65 11.15
CA THR A 13 4.81 -17.46 11.06
C THR A 13 5.44 -16.40 10.16
N ALA A 14 6.64 -16.67 9.62
CA ALA A 14 7.38 -15.72 8.80
C ALA A 14 6.87 -15.63 7.35
N GLU A 15 6.12 -16.61 6.84
CA GLU A 15 5.96 -16.74 5.39
C GLU A 15 4.59 -16.36 4.81
N THR A 16 3.55 -16.09 5.60
CA THR A 16 2.32 -15.52 5.01
C THR A 16 2.36 -13.99 5.01
N ALA A 17 3.52 -13.41 4.69
CA ALA A 17 3.64 -11.99 4.43
C ALA A 17 2.95 -11.72 3.10
N LYS A 18 1.63 -11.45 3.16
CA LYS A 18 0.84 -11.07 2.00
C LYS A 18 1.58 -10.01 1.20
N ASN A 19 1.77 -10.25 -0.10
CA ASN A 19 2.40 -9.28 -0.98
C ASN A 19 1.65 -7.94 -0.90
N ARG A 20 2.36 -6.82 -0.79
CA ARG A 20 1.78 -5.48 -0.72
C ARG A 20 2.40 -4.58 -1.78
N LEU A 21 1.54 -3.90 -2.54
CA LEU A 21 1.94 -2.84 -3.45
C LEU A 21 1.80 -1.50 -2.72
N GLN A 22 2.89 -0.72 -2.67
CA GLN A 22 2.89 0.63 -2.10
C GLN A 22 3.21 1.65 -3.20
N ILE A 23 2.41 2.71 -3.29
CA ILE A 23 2.59 3.80 -4.24
C ILE A 23 2.57 5.10 -3.46
N ILE A 24 3.67 5.84 -3.48
CA ILE A 24 3.79 7.15 -2.81
C ILE A 24 3.94 8.23 -3.87
N ILE A 25 3.11 9.26 -3.79
CA ILE A 25 3.05 10.38 -4.74
C ILE A 25 3.15 11.67 -3.94
N ALA A 26 4.22 12.43 -4.13
CA ALA A 26 4.37 13.76 -3.53
C ALA A 26 4.16 14.83 -4.59
N GLN A 27 3.31 15.81 -4.30
CA GLN A 27 3.03 16.95 -5.16
C GLN A 27 3.33 18.24 -4.40
N GLU A 28 4.24 19.06 -4.94
CA GLU A 28 4.43 20.43 -4.46
C GLU A 28 3.26 21.31 -4.90
N ARG A 29 2.66 22.07 -3.98
CA ARG A 29 1.62 23.04 -4.32
C ARG A 29 2.24 24.25 -5.00
N THR A 30 2.48 24.15 -6.31
CA THR A 30 3.14 25.24 -7.03
C THR A 30 2.24 26.48 -7.18
N GLN A 31 0.90 26.36 -7.15
CA GLN A 31 0.01 27.51 -7.38
C GLN A 31 -1.31 27.44 -6.60
N ARG A 32 -1.68 28.54 -5.93
CA ARG A 32 -3.00 28.77 -5.34
C ARG A 32 -4.06 28.69 -6.45
N GLY A 33 -4.84 27.61 -6.49
CA GLY A 33 -5.95 27.44 -7.44
C GLY A 33 -5.71 26.45 -8.59
N GLY A 34 -4.57 25.74 -8.59
CA GLY A 34 -4.40 24.60 -9.50
C GLY A 34 -5.34 23.44 -9.15
N PRO A 35 -5.74 22.61 -10.12
CA PRO A 35 -6.56 21.43 -9.87
C PRO A 35 -5.84 20.44 -8.93
N ASP A 36 -6.61 19.81 -8.05
CA ASP A 36 -6.11 18.82 -7.09
C ASP A 36 -5.96 17.46 -7.79
N TYR A 37 -4.73 17.14 -8.20
CA TYR A 37 -4.45 15.92 -8.95
C TYR A 37 -4.37 14.69 -8.07
N LEU A 38 -4.03 14.81 -6.78
CA LEU A 38 -3.85 13.63 -5.92
C LEU A 38 -5.12 12.79 -5.78
N PRO A 39 -6.32 13.36 -5.51
CA PRO A 39 -7.56 12.57 -5.48
C PRO A 39 -7.89 11.93 -6.83
N LEU A 40 -7.57 12.61 -7.94
CA LEU A 40 -7.80 12.08 -9.29
C LEU A 40 -6.88 10.88 -9.56
N LEU A 41 -5.58 11.04 -9.29
CA LEU A 41 -4.57 10.00 -9.42
C LEU A 41 -4.89 8.81 -8.53
N GLN A 42 -5.33 9.04 -7.29
CA GLN A 42 -5.78 7.98 -6.39
C GLN A 42 -6.84 7.10 -7.06
N ARG A 43 -7.89 7.72 -7.60
CA ARG A 43 -9.00 7.00 -8.23
C ARG A 43 -8.52 6.21 -9.45
N GLU A 44 -7.78 6.86 -10.34
CA GLU A 44 -7.31 6.25 -11.59
C GLU A 44 -6.33 5.10 -11.32
N LEU A 45 -5.41 5.26 -10.37
CA LEU A 45 -4.49 4.19 -9.98
C LEU A 45 -5.21 3.00 -9.39
N LEU A 46 -6.21 3.22 -8.52
CA LEU A 46 -7.03 2.13 -7.98
C LEU A 46 -7.80 1.40 -9.08
N GLU A 47 -8.33 2.11 -10.07
CA GLU A 47 -8.98 1.49 -11.24
C GLU A 47 -7.99 0.66 -12.08
N VAL A 48 -6.78 1.16 -12.31
CA VAL A 48 -5.74 0.42 -13.03
C VAL A 48 -5.36 -0.84 -12.26
N ILE A 49 -5.13 -0.76 -10.95
CA ILE A 49 -4.79 -1.92 -10.13
C ILE A 49 -5.91 -2.98 -10.18
N LYS A 50 -7.18 -2.55 -10.10
CA LYS A 50 -8.36 -3.44 -10.21
C LYS A 50 -8.42 -4.22 -11.53
N LYS A 51 -7.84 -3.70 -12.62
CA LYS A 51 -7.83 -4.39 -13.92
C LYS A 51 -6.91 -5.62 -13.90
N TYR A 52 -5.85 -5.60 -13.12
CA TYR A 52 -4.83 -6.65 -13.11
C TYR A 52 -4.88 -7.53 -11.87
N VAL A 53 -5.44 -7.02 -10.78
CA VAL A 53 -5.47 -7.69 -9.48
C VAL A 53 -6.88 -7.59 -8.90
N LYS A 54 -7.42 -8.73 -8.47
CA LYS A 54 -8.64 -8.74 -7.65
C LYS A 54 -8.28 -8.18 -6.28
N ILE A 55 -8.58 -6.91 -6.06
CA ILE A 55 -8.38 -6.24 -4.77
C ILE A 55 -9.69 -6.20 -3.99
N ASP A 56 -9.64 -6.55 -2.72
CA ASP A 56 -10.74 -6.27 -1.78
C ASP A 56 -10.68 -4.79 -1.38
N ALA A 57 -11.83 -4.11 -1.27
CA ALA A 57 -11.86 -2.72 -0.83
C ALA A 57 -11.24 -2.55 0.59
N ASN A 58 -11.35 -3.57 1.44
CA ASN A 58 -10.75 -3.59 2.77
C ASN A 58 -9.23 -3.80 2.75
N ALA A 59 -8.66 -4.20 1.60
CA ALA A 59 -7.24 -4.41 1.40
C ALA A 59 -6.51 -3.16 0.88
N VAL A 60 -7.22 -2.03 0.72
CA VAL A 60 -6.66 -0.76 0.25
C VAL A 60 -6.62 0.23 1.40
N LYS A 61 -5.42 0.74 1.71
CA LYS A 61 -5.21 1.87 2.62
C LYS A 61 -4.73 3.06 1.81
N VAL A 62 -5.31 4.23 2.07
CA VAL A 62 -4.89 5.49 1.46
C VAL A 62 -4.68 6.51 2.56
N ASP A 63 -3.49 7.11 2.58
CA ASP A 63 -3.13 8.18 3.49
C ASP A 63 -2.76 9.43 2.67
N LEU A 64 -3.42 10.55 2.93
CA LEU A 64 -3.06 11.85 2.37
C LEU A 64 -2.42 12.70 3.47
N ILE A 65 -1.11 12.86 3.39
CA ILE A 65 -0.29 13.58 4.37
C ILE A 65 0.05 14.95 3.80
N LYS A 66 -0.06 15.98 4.64
CA LYS A 66 0.42 17.32 4.29
C LYS A 66 1.80 17.50 4.89
N ASP A 67 2.82 17.66 4.04
CA ASP A 67 4.20 17.86 4.45
C ASP A 67 4.69 19.23 3.96
N GLY A 68 4.53 20.25 4.80
CA GLY A 68 4.90 21.63 4.47
C GLY A 68 4.14 22.18 3.28
N ALA A 69 4.86 22.40 2.17
CA ALA A 69 4.29 22.85 0.89
C ALA A 69 3.85 21.69 -0.03
N ASN A 70 4.08 20.44 0.40
CA ASN A 70 3.79 19.25 -0.38
C ASN A 70 2.55 18.54 0.17
N ASP A 71 1.71 18.05 -0.74
CA ASP A 71 0.72 17.03 -0.41
C ASP A 71 1.30 15.67 -0.84
N VAL A 72 1.25 14.67 0.05
CA VAL A 72 1.78 13.33 -0.16
C VAL A 72 0.62 12.34 -0.08
N LEU A 73 0.44 11.54 -1.11
CA LEU A 73 -0.53 10.47 -1.20
C LEU A 73 0.20 9.13 -1.12
N ASP A 74 -0.06 8.35 -0.07
CA ASP A 74 0.42 6.98 0.09
C ASP A 74 -0.76 6.01 -0.12
N ILE A 75 -0.62 5.12 -1.09
CA ILE A 75 -1.60 4.08 -1.40
C ILE A 75 -0.92 2.74 -1.13
N SER A 76 -1.46 1.99 -0.18
CA SER A 76 -1.02 0.65 0.18
C SER A 76 -2.10 -0.37 -0.14
N VAL A 77 -1.81 -1.31 -1.04
CA VAL A 77 -2.75 -2.34 -1.48
C VAL A 77 -2.20 -3.71 -1.14
N ALA A 78 -2.93 -4.52 -0.37
CA ALA A 78 -2.59 -5.92 -0.19
C ALA A 78 -3.01 -6.71 -1.44
N LEU A 79 -2.04 -7.36 -2.05
CA LEU A 79 -2.21 -8.22 -3.20
C LEU A 79 -2.61 -9.62 -2.70
N PRO A 80 -3.44 -10.35 -3.46
CA PRO A 80 -3.69 -11.77 -3.21
C PRO A 80 -2.41 -12.58 -3.43
N ASP A 81 -2.28 -13.69 -2.73
CA ASP A 81 -1.15 -14.59 -2.92
C ASP A 81 -1.25 -15.26 -4.30
N ASP A 82 -0.13 -15.34 -5.03
CA ASP A 82 -0.06 -15.90 -6.38
C ASP A 82 -0.56 -17.35 -6.48
N SER A 83 -0.72 -18.03 -5.34
CA SER A 83 -1.23 -19.40 -5.24
C SER A 83 -2.71 -19.56 -5.63
N GLU A 84 -3.48 -18.50 -5.82
CA GLU A 84 -4.89 -18.55 -6.25
C GLU A 84 -5.14 -18.18 -7.72
N ARG A 85 -4.10 -18.19 -8.58
CA ARG A 85 -4.29 -18.16 -10.05
C ARG A 85 -4.63 -19.53 -10.60
#